data_AF-A0A345R6M9-F1
#
_entry.id   AF-A0A345R6M9-F1
#
_cell.length_a   1.000
_cell.length_b   1.000
_cell.length_c   1.000
_cell.angle_alpha   90.00
_cell.angle_beta   90.00
_cell.angle_gamma   90.00
#
_symmetry.space_group_name_H-M   'P 1'
#
loop_
_entity.id
_entity.type
_entity.pdbx_description
1 polymer ?
#
loop_
_entity_poly.entity_id
_entity_poly.type
_entity_poly.pdbx_seq_one_letter_code
_entity_poly.pdbx_strand_id
1 'polypeptide(L)'
;MNRTLATVLTAGAFATLAFDAFGQAISPLLGYAKLAPVGLAGASLKTIFGANPPGAAHLLHLVTGLVFYAVGYFAIARPVQRAILPALPWMVTAVVYGVVLWVFALYVMAHLVVGNPPFLGWGGITWVALWGHIVYALVAAWIMETRGAILNLSRLRAATTI
;
A
#
# COMPACT_ATOMS: atom_id res chain seq x y z
N MET A 1 -4.62 22.72 3.41
CA MET A 1 -5.28 21.47 2.97
C MET A 1 -4.77 21.00 1.60
N ASN A 2 -4.79 21.85 0.58
CA ASN A 2 -4.41 21.49 -0.81
C ASN A 2 -2.99 20.89 -0.93
N ARG A 3 -2.01 21.45 -0.19
CA ARG A 3 -0.62 20.96 -0.20
C ARG A 3 -0.49 19.54 0.37
N THR A 4 -1.21 19.22 1.45
CA THR A 4 -1.16 17.88 2.06
C THR A 4 -1.79 16.83 1.15
N LEU A 5 -2.96 17.14 0.59
CA LEU A 5 -3.62 16.25 -0.36
C LEU A 5 -2.73 15.97 -1.58
N ALA A 6 -2.14 17.03 -2.17
CA ALA A 6 -1.21 16.89 -3.28
C ALA A 6 0.00 16.02 -2.93
N THR A 7 0.58 16.18 -1.74
CA THR A 7 1.68 15.35 -1.27
C THR A 7 1.27 13.89 -1.10
N VAL A 8 0.10 13.60 -0.50
CA VAL A 8 -0.35 12.22 -0.28
C VAL A 8 -0.60 11.52 -1.61
N LEU A 9 -1.25 12.19 -2.57
CA LEU A 9 -1.47 11.64 -3.91
C LEU A 9 -0.16 11.46 -4.69
N THR A 10 0.78 12.40 -4.55
CA THR A 10 2.12 12.27 -5.15
C THR A 10 2.85 11.08 -4.56
N ALA A 11 2.80 10.91 -3.24
CA ALA A 11 3.41 9.78 -2.55
C ALA A 11 2.82 8.44 -3.02
N GLY A 12 1.49 8.35 -3.13
CA GLY A 12 0.81 7.17 -3.66
C GLY A 12 1.17 6.87 -5.12
N ALA A 13 1.26 7.89 -5.97
CA ALA A 13 1.64 7.73 -7.38
C ALA A 13 3.05 7.14 -7.50
N PHE A 14 4.06 7.76 -6.87
CA PHE A 14 5.44 7.27 -6.92
C PHE A 14 5.61 5.91 -6.25
N ALA A 15 4.91 5.65 -5.14
CA ALA A 15 4.94 4.35 -4.48
C ALA A 15 4.34 3.25 -5.34
N THR A 16 3.23 3.53 -6.05
CA THR A 16 2.61 2.58 -6.99
C THR A 16 3.55 2.28 -8.16
N LEU A 17 4.18 3.31 -8.74
CA LEU A 17 5.18 3.13 -9.79
C LEU A 17 6.38 2.31 -9.30
N ALA A 18 6.87 2.55 -8.08
CA ALA A 18 7.97 1.80 -7.49
C ALA A 18 7.59 0.33 -7.26
N PHE A 19 6.38 0.06 -6.75
CA PHE A 19 5.84 -1.29 -6.59
C PHE A 19 5.78 -2.04 -7.92
N ASP A 20 5.19 -1.42 -8.95
CA ASP A 20 5.02 -2.05 -10.26
C ASP A 20 6.36 -2.23 -10.98
N ALA A 21 7.25 -1.25 -10.92
CA ALA A 21 8.61 -1.38 -11.45
C ALA A 21 9.36 -2.52 -10.77
N PHE A 22 9.30 -2.62 -9.44
CA PHE A 22 9.93 -3.70 -8.69
C PHE A 22 9.31 -5.06 -9.05
N GLY A 23 8.00 -5.21 -8.93
CA GLY A 23 7.33 -6.51 -8.98
C GLY A 23 7.04 -7.02 -10.39
N GLN A 24 6.80 -6.13 -11.35
CA GLN A 24 6.42 -6.52 -12.72
C GLN A 24 7.59 -6.46 -13.71
N ALA A 25 8.63 -5.65 -13.44
CA ALA A 25 9.77 -5.49 -14.34
C ALA A 25 11.08 -6.01 -13.72
N ILE A 26 11.54 -5.42 -12.60
CA ILE A 26 12.86 -5.73 -12.02
C ILE A 26 12.92 -7.18 -11.51
N SER A 27 11.91 -7.64 -10.77
CA SER A 27 11.91 -8.99 -10.19
C SER A 27 12.01 -10.09 -11.27
N PRO A 28 11.21 -10.06 -12.36
CA PRO A 28 11.38 -10.98 -13.49
C PRO A 28 12.74 -10.90 -14.17
N LEU A 29 13.29 -9.69 -14.37
CA LEU A 29 14.62 -9.51 -14.99
C LEU A 29 15.72 -10.15 -14.16
N LEU A 30 15.53 -10.28 -12.85
CA LEU A 30 16.44 -10.94 -11.92
C LEU A 30 16.13 -12.43 -11.72
N GLY A 31 15.20 -13.01 -12.48
CA GLY A 31 14.82 -14.42 -12.39
C GLY A 31 13.82 -14.76 -11.27
N TYR A 32 13.26 -13.76 -10.58
CA TYR A 32 12.21 -13.96 -9.59
C TYR A 32 10.81 -13.94 -10.22
N ALA A 33 9.80 -14.30 -9.43
CA ALA A 33 8.41 -14.32 -9.90
C ALA A 33 7.91 -12.92 -10.30
N LYS A 34 7.05 -12.87 -11.33
CA LYS A 34 6.36 -11.66 -11.76
C LYS A 34 5.10 -11.42 -10.91
N LEU A 35 4.95 -10.23 -10.35
CA LEU A 35 3.69 -9.86 -9.68
C LEU A 35 2.55 -9.67 -10.70
N ALA A 36 1.35 -10.08 -10.28
CA ALA A 36 0.13 -9.96 -11.07
C ALA A 36 -0.96 -9.17 -10.32
N PRO A 37 -0.71 -7.90 -9.92
CA PRO A 37 -1.63 -7.15 -9.07
C PRO A 37 -2.97 -6.89 -9.78
N VAL A 38 -2.95 -6.60 -11.07
CA VAL A 38 -4.18 -6.45 -11.89
C VAL A 38 -4.97 -7.76 -11.96
N GLY A 39 -4.29 -8.92 -12.00
CA GLY A 39 -4.94 -10.23 -11.97
C GLY A 39 -5.73 -10.45 -10.67
N LEU A 40 -5.12 -10.13 -9.53
CA LEU A 40 -5.79 -10.21 -8.23
C LEU A 40 -6.96 -9.22 -8.12
N ALA A 41 -6.78 -7.99 -8.61
CA ALA A 41 -7.85 -6.99 -8.63
C ALA A 41 -9.05 -7.46 -9.47
N GLY A 42 -8.80 -8.02 -10.65
CA GLY A 42 -9.84 -8.56 -11.52
C GLY A 42 -10.56 -9.76 -10.91
N ALA A 43 -9.82 -10.67 -10.27
CA ALA A 43 -10.41 -11.79 -9.55
C ALA A 43 -11.29 -11.31 -8.38
N SER A 44 -10.82 -10.31 -7.63
CA SER A 44 -11.59 -9.71 -6.52
C SER A 44 -12.90 -9.08 -7.01
N LEU A 45 -12.85 -8.31 -8.10
CA LEU A 45 -14.05 -7.71 -8.72
C LEU A 45 -15.05 -8.79 -9.15
N LYS A 46 -14.56 -9.85 -9.82
CA LYS A 46 -15.40 -10.97 -10.24
C LYS A 46 -16.05 -11.67 -9.05
N THR A 47 -15.32 -11.88 -7.95
CA THR A 47 -15.88 -12.52 -6.76
C THR A 47 -16.91 -11.66 -6.04
N ILE A 48 -16.65 -10.35 -5.89
CA ILE A 48 -17.53 -9.46 -5.12
C ILE A 48 -18.76 -9.03 -5.93
N PHE A 49 -18.59 -8.73 -7.21
CA PHE A 49 -19.63 -8.13 -8.05
C PHE A 49 -20.13 -9.03 -9.18
N GLY A 50 -19.58 -10.25 -9.31
CA GLY A 50 -19.93 -11.18 -10.41
C GLY A 50 -19.34 -10.78 -11.77
N ALA A 51 -18.70 -9.63 -11.89
CA ALA A 51 -18.20 -9.08 -13.15
C ALA A 51 -16.87 -8.34 -12.98
N ASN A 52 -16.07 -8.32 -14.05
CA ASN A 52 -14.86 -7.51 -14.17
C ASN A 52 -14.86 -6.82 -15.55
N PRO A 53 -15.52 -5.66 -15.69
CA PRO A 53 -15.61 -4.98 -16.97
C PRO A 53 -14.23 -4.49 -17.43
N PRO A 54 -14.05 -4.26 -18.75
CA PRO A 54 -12.76 -3.84 -19.29
C PRO A 54 -12.18 -2.61 -18.57
N GLY A 55 -10.92 -2.71 -18.15
CA GLY A 55 -10.21 -1.64 -17.45
C GLY A 55 -10.48 -1.54 -15.93
N ALA A 56 -11.52 -2.18 -15.39
CA ALA A 56 -11.87 -2.03 -13.97
C ALA A 56 -10.80 -2.58 -13.02
N ALA A 57 -10.19 -3.72 -13.36
CA ALA A 57 -9.08 -4.28 -12.59
C ALA A 57 -7.85 -3.32 -12.53
N HIS A 58 -7.54 -2.65 -13.64
CA HIS A 58 -6.46 -1.66 -13.68
C HIS A 58 -6.80 -0.43 -12.84
N LEU A 59 -8.04 0.05 -12.94
CA LEU A 59 -8.52 1.18 -12.15
C LEU A 59 -8.48 0.85 -10.65
N LEU A 60 -8.94 -0.33 -10.26
CA LEU A 60 -8.90 -0.78 -8.87
C LEU A 60 -7.47 -0.85 -8.34
N HIS A 61 -6.54 -1.46 -9.09
CA HIS A 61 -5.12 -1.48 -8.73
C HIS A 61 -4.56 -0.07 -8.55
N LEU A 62 -4.80 0.81 -9.54
CA LEU A 62 -4.31 2.18 -9.52
C LEU A 62 -4.85 2.96 -8.33
N VAL A 63 -6.16 2.96 -8.10
CA VAL A 63 -6.80 3.69 -6.99
C VAL A 63 -6.38 3.12 -5.64
N THR A 64 -6.22 1.80 -5.53
CA THR A 64 -5.74 1.15 -4.30
C THR A 64 -4.34 1.65 -3.92
N GLY A 65 -3.40 1.62 -4.86
CA GLY A 65 -2.06 2.16 -4.63
C GLY A 65 -2.06 3.68 -4.43
N LEU A 66 -2.57 4.44 -5.42
CA LEU A 66 -2.52 5.89 -5.44
C LEU A 66 -3.19 6.54 -4.22
N VAL A 67 -4.34 6.01 -3.80
CA VAL A 67 -5.19 6.63 -2.79
C VAL A 67 -5.18 5.81 -1.50
N PHE A 68 -5.75 4.61 -1.51
CA PHE A 68 -6.09 3.91 -0.28
C PHE A 68 -4.85 3.54 0.55
N TYR A 69 -3.82 2.97 -0.06
CA TYR A 69 -2.61 2.60 0.66
C TYR A 69 -1.79 3.81 1.10
N ALA A 70 -1.77 4.90 0.32
CA ALA A 70 -1.11 6.14 0.73
C ALA A 70 -1.84 6.80 1.92
N VAL A 71 -3.16 6.92 1.82
CA VAL A 71 -4.00 7.45 2.91
C VAL A 71 -3.89 6.59 4.16
N GLY A 72 -3.85 5.26 4.04
CA GLY A 72 -3.69 4.37 5.18
C GLY A 72 -2.39 4.62 5.96
N TYR A 73 -1.27 4.91 5.27
CA TYR A 73 -0.05 5.31 5.98
C TYR A 73 -0.22 6.65 6.69
N PHE A 74 -0.71 7.66 5.95
CA PHE A 74 -0.85 9.03 6.43
C PHE A 74 -1.83 9.19 7.60
N ALA A 75 -2.99 8.54 7.52
CA ALA A 75 -4.10 8.72 8.44
C ALA A 75 -4.16 7.66 9.54
N ILE A 76 -3.56 6.49 9.34
CA ILE A 76 -3.64 5.37 10.29
C ILE A 76 -2.25 5.01 10.81
N ALA A 77 -1.36 4.47 9.97
CA ALA A 77 -0.12 3.86 10.44
C ALA A 77 0.79 4.86 11.19
N ARG A 78 1.02 6.03 10.59
CA ARG A 78 1.89 7.04 11.17
C ARG A 78 1.29 7.71 12.41
N PRO A 79 0.01 8.11 12.44
CA PRO A 79 -0.62 8.63 13.66
C PRO A 79 -0.65 7.63 14.81
N VAL A 80 -0.99 6.36 14.54
CA VAL A 80 -1.01 5.29 15.55
C VAL A 80 0.39 5.09 16.11
N GLN A 81 1.41 4.99 15.27
CA GLN A 81 2.78 4.84 15.77
C GLN A 81 3.22 6.04 16.61
N ARG A 82 2.88 7.28 16.22
CA ARG A 82 3.24 8.46 17.03
C ARG A 82 2.50 8.50 18.37
N ALA A 83 1.31 7.91 18.45
CA ALA A 83 0.53 7.84 19.68
C ALA A 83 1.08 6.77 20.65
N ILE A 84 1.53 5.62 20.13
CA ILE A 84 1.91 4.47 20.97
C ILE A 84 3.43 4.39 21.17
N LEU A 85 4.22 4.62 20.13
CA LEU A 85 5.68 4.45 20.10
C LEU A 85 6.38 5.67 19.47
N PRO A 86 6.30 6.87 20.04
CA PRO A 86 6.75 8.11 19.39
C PRO A 86 8.24 8.15 19.02
N ALA A 87 9.09 7.40 19.74
CA ALA A 87 10.52 7.30 19.46
C ALA A 87 10.85 6.35 18.29
N LEU A 88 9.87 5.56 17.80
CA LEU A 88 10.10 4.61 16.72
C LEU A 88 10.38 5.37 15.40
N PRO A 89 11.47 5.05 14.69
CA PRO A 89 11.76 5.67 13.40
C PRO A 89 10.65 5.37 12.39
N TRP A 90 10.30 6.38 11.58
CA TRP A 90 9.26 6.25 10.56
C TRP A 90 9.54 5.13 9.56
N MET A 91 10.81 4.84 9.28
CA MET A 91 11.22 3.76 8.38
C MET A 91 10.74 2.40 8.90
N VAL A 92 10.84 2.17 10.21
CA VAL A 92 10.35 0.93 10.83
C VAL A 92 8.84 0.86 10.73
N THR A 93 8.14 1.97 10.99
CA THR A 93 6.68 2.06 10.78
C THR A 93 6.29 1.73 9.34
N ALA A 94 7.03 2.24 8.35
CA ALA A 94 6.78 1.99 6.94
C ALA A 94 7.01 0.51 6.57
N VAL A 95 8.07 -0.12 7.07
CA VAL A 95 8.32 -1.56 6.85
C VAL A 95 7.18 -2.39 7.43
N VAL A 96 6.80 -2.13 8.69
CA VAL A 96 5.67 -2.83 9.34
C VAL A 96 4.38 -2.59 8.57
N TYR A 97 4.12 -1.36 8.12
CA TYR A 97 2.96 -1.06 7.30
C TYR A 97 2.97 -1.81 5.97
N GLY A 98 4.11 -1.92 5.30
CA GLY A 98 4.26 -2.74 4.09
C GLY A 98 3.95 -4.21 4.33
N VAL A 99 4.39 -4.78 5.46
CA VAL A 99 4.03 -6.15 5.87
C VAL A 99 2.53 -6.28 6.08
N VAL A 100 1.88 -5.31 6.73
CA VAL A 100 0.42 -5.30 6.91
C VAL A 100 -0.31 -5.24 5.56
N LEU A 101 0.14 -4.41 4.62
CA LEU A 101 -0.44 -4.37 3.27
C LEU A 101 -0.26 -5.71 2.54
N TRP A 102 0.90 -6.36 2.68
CA TRP A 102 1.15 -7.68 2.11
C TRP A 102 0.21 -8.75 2.69
N VAL A 103 0.00 -8.76 4.01
CA VAL A 103 -0.99 -9.64 4.67
C VAL A 103 -2.39 -9.34 4.13
N PHE A 104 -2.76 -8.07 4.05
CA PHE A 104 -4.06 -7.67 3.51
C PHE A 104 -4.25 -8.15 2.06
N ALA A 105 -3.27 -7.95 1.19
CA ALA A 105 -3.37 -8.35 -0.20
C ALA A 105 -3.40 -9.88 -0.38
N LEU A 106 -2.50 -10.62 0.27
CA LEU A 106 -2.35 -12.04 -0.01
C LEU A 106 -3.17 -12.96 0.90
N TYR A 107 -3.41 -12.57 2.14
CA TYR A 107 -4.25 -13.35 3.04
C TYR A 107 -5.71 -12.91 2.94
N VAL A 108 -6.00 -11.62 3.10
CA VAL A 108 -7.40 -11.15 3.09
C VAL A 108 -7.96 -11.21 1.67
N MET A 109 -7.38 -10.49 0.71
CA MET A 109 -7.95 -10.40 -0.63
C MET A 109 -7.76 -11.68 -1.44
N ALA A 110 -6.54 -12.22 -1.52
CA ALA A 110 -6.32 -13.40 -2.35
C ALA A 110 -6.90 -14.69 -1.75
N HIS A 111 -6.77 -14.91 -0.43
CA HIS A 111 -7.27 -16.14 0.19
C HIS A 111 -8.72 -16.01 0.67
N LEU A 112 -9.03 -15.08 1.59
CA LEU A 112 -10.37 -15.00 2.17
C LEU A 112 -11.44 -14.50 1.19
N VAL A 113 -11.11 -13.55 0.30
CA VAL A 113 -12.08 -13.02 -0.68
C VAL A 113 -12.09 -13.88 -1.95
N VAL A 114 -10.94 -14.12 -2.58
CA VAL A 114 -10.88 -14.79 -3.89
C VAL A 114 -10.85 -16.33 -3.79
N GLY A 115 -10.43 -16.90 -2.66
CA GLY A 115 -10.37 -18.36 -2.46
C GLY A 115 -9.06 -19.03 -2.91
N ASN A 116 -7.99 -18.28 -3.17
CA ASN A 116 -6.67 -18.85 -3.45
C ASN A 116 -6.06 -19.50 -2.19
N PRO A 117 -5.04 -20.35 -2.30
CA PRO A 117 -4.30 -20.82 -1.12
C PRO A 117 -3.76 -19.66 -0.27
N PRO A 118 -3.63 -19.81 1.07
CA PRO A 118 -3.03 -18.80 1.93
C PRO A 118 -1.69 -18.34 1.39
N PHE A 119 -1.51 -17.02 1.29
CA PHE A 119 -0.31 -16.40 0.74
C PHE A 119 0.06 -16.91 -0.66
N LEU A 120 -0.92 -17.31 -1.49
CA LEU A 120 -0.71 -17.89 -2.82
C LEU A 120 0.17 -19.16 -2.80
N GLY A 121 0.17 -19.90 -1.68
CA GLY A 121 0.93 -21.14 -1.55
C GLY A 121 2.40 -20.95 -1.19
N TRP A 122 2.78 -19.80 -0.63
CA TRP A 122 4.15 -19.51 -0.15
C TRP A 122 5.26 -19.63 -1.23
N GLY A 123 4.88 -19.45 -2.50
CA GLY A 123 5.80 -19.49 -3.64
C GLY A 123 6.55 -18.17 -3.89
N GLY A 124 7.22 -18.07 -5.04
CA GLY A 124 7.99 -16.88 -5.40
C GLY A 124 7.18 -15.57 -5.38
N ILE A 125 5.92 -15.61 -5.82
CA ILE A 125 5.02 -14.43 -5.82
C ILE A 125 4.82 -13.90 -4.39
N THR A 126 4.73 -14.79 -3.39
CA THR A 126 4.54 -14.43 -1.99
C THR A 126 5.64 -13.48 -1.50
N TRP A 127 6.89 -13.84 -1.79
CA TRP A 127 8.07 -13.13 -1.30
C TRP A 127 8.34 -11.87 -2.12
N VAL A 128 8.14 -11.92 -3.44
CA VAL A 128 8.20 -10.71 -4.27
C VAL A 128 7.11 -9.72 -3.84
N ALA A 129 5.90 -10.19 -3.50
CA ALA A 129 4.84 -9.31 -3.04
C ALA A 129 5.19 -8.69 -1.68
N LEU A 130 5.81 -9.44 -0.77
CA LEU A 130 6.27 -8.89 0.52
C LEU A 130 7.21 -7.70 0.31
N TRP A 131 8.27 -7.91 -0.47
CA TRP A 131 9.23 -6.85 -0.77
C TRP A 131 8.60 -5.71 -1.55
N GLY A 132 7.70 -6.00 -2.49
CA GLY A 132 6.95 -4.99 -3.23
C GLY A 132 6.19 -4.05 -2.29
N HIS A 133 5.43 -4.58 -1.34
CA HIS A 133 4.67 -3.75 -0.39
C HIS A 133 5.58 -2.97 0.58
N ILE A 134 6.72 -3.53 0.97
CA ILE A 134 7.73 -2.80 1.76
C ILE A 134 8.31 -1.63 0.96
N VAL A 135 8.70 -1.86 -0.30
CA VAL A 135 9.20 -0.80 -1.21
C VAL A 135 8.14 0.28 -1.40
N TYR A 136 6.89 -0.11 -1.67
CA TYR A 136 5.76 0.81 -1.74
C TYR A 136 5.69 1.70 -0.49
N ALA A 137 5.64 1.08 0.69
CA ALA A 137 5.42 1.80 1.94
C ALA A 137 6.59 2.74 2.27
N LEU A 138 7.83 2.33 2.00
CA LEU A 138 9.02 3.16 2.19
C LEU A 138 9.01 4.38 1.26
N VAL A 139 8.66 4.21 -0.01
CA VAL A 139 8.58 5.33 -0.97
C VAL A 139 7.48 6.31 -0.58
N ALA A 140 6.28 5.80 -0.24
CA ALA A 140 5.17 6.63 0.20
C ALA A 140 5.54 7.43 1.46
N ALA A 141 6.09 6.74 2.47
CA ALA A 141 6.51 7.35 3.73
C ALA A 141 7.61 8.39 3.52
N TRP A 142 8.64 8.08 2.73
CA TRP A 142 9.74 9.00 2.45
C TRP A 142 9.25 10.33 1.87
N ILE A 143 8.37 10.28 0.87
CA ILE A 143 7.82 11.49 0.25
C ILE A 143 6.99 12.29 1.27
N MET A 144 6.15 11.62 2.08
CA MET A 144 5.34 12.31 3.08
C MET A 144 6.18 12.97 4.18
N GLU A 145 7.18 12.25 4.71
CA GLU A 145 8.06 12.75 5.78
C GLU A 145 8.92 13.92 5.28
N THR A 146 9.56 13.79 4.11
CA THR A 146 10.41 14.86 3.53
C THR A 146 9.62 16.11 3.12
N ARG A 147 8.34 15.96 2.77
CA ARG A 147 7.44 17.08 2.44
C ARG A 147 6.66 17.61 3.66
N GLY A 148 6.87 17.04 4.85
CA GLY A 148 6.19 17.43 6.09
C GLY A 148 4.68 17.15 6.11
N ALA A 149 4.19 16.25 5.25
CA ALA A 149 2.79 15.83 5.22
C ALA A 149 2.56 14.74 6.27
N ILE A 150 2.60 15.13 7.54
CA ILE A 150 2.41 14.23 8.67
C ILE A 150 1.19 14.67 9.47
N LEU A 151 0.20 13.79 9.59
CA LEU A 151 -0.97 14.07 10.42
C LEU A 151 -0.57 14.04 11.90
N ASN A 152 -0.70 15.19 12.57
CA ASN A 152 -0.41 15.30 14.01
C ASN A 152 -1.72 15.52 14.77
N LEU A 153 -2.21 14.45 15.41
CA LEU A 153 -3.50 14.45 16.12
C LEU A 153 -3.51 15.39 17.33
N SER A 154 -2.37 15.63 18.00
CA SER A 154 -2.32 16.55 19.14
C SER A 154 -2.47 18.01 18.72
N ARG A 155 -1.92 18.39 17.55
CA ARG A 155 -2.13 19.73 16.98
C ARG A 155 -3.57 19.97 16.56
N LEU A 156 -4.26 18.95 16.05
CA LEU A 156 -5.67 19.07 15.66
C LEU A 156 -6.59 19.30 16.87
N ARG A 157 -6.33 18.62 17.99
CA ARG A 157 -7.08 18.83 19.24
C ARG A 157 -6.90 20.24 19.79
N ALA A 158 -5.68 20.78 19.79
CA ALA A 158 -5.42 22.14 20.28
C ALA A 158 -6.16 23.22 19.45
N ALA A 159 -6.31 23.01 18.15
CA ALA A 159 -7.00 23.93 17.24
C ALA A 159 -8.54 23.90 17.36
N THR A 160 -9.11 22.90 18.03
CA THR A 160 -10.57 22.76 18.22
C THR A 160 -11.03 23.23 19.62
N THR A 161 -10.10 23.66 20.47
CA THR A 161 -10.36 24.18 21.83
C THR A 161 -10.37 25.72 21.91
N ILE A 162 -10.55 26.41 20.79
CA ILE A 162 -10.72 27.88 20.69
C ILE A 162 -12.13 28.13 20.17
#